data_AF-A0A7H8HE46-F1
#
_entry.id   AF-A0A7H8HE46-F1
#
_cell.length_a   1.000
_cell.length_b   1.000
_cell.length_c   1.000
_cell.angle_alpha   90.00
_cell.angle_beta   90.00
_cell.angle_gamma   90.00
#
_symmetry.space_group_name_H-M   'P 1'
#
loop_
_entity.id
_entity.type
_entity.pdbx_description
1 polymer ?
#
loop_
_entity_poly.entity_id
_entity_poly.type
_entity_poly.pdbx_seq_one_letter_code
_entity_poly.pdbx_strand_id
1 'polypeptide(L)'
;MSFLRRLLGDRTPEGFTGSLAPGEEVVESAPVEGGGHLVVTALGLWIPAEGGERRVGWHLIGKAAWADGVFTLTESAEVGTAGAAVVLADLPPVRFRLPAPGKLPREAYQRVEGSIRSRHRQEIGAGGAWFVQRKVPGRDGTVLQVRPDPGTDVELVEAIAEQAAAKLVNPAE
;
A
#
# COMPACT_ATOMS: atom_id res chain seq x y z
N MET A 1 10.25 -31.95 9.36
CA MET A 1 10.71 -31.19 8.17
C MET A 1 10.62 -29.66 8.30
N SER A 2 9.81 -29.10 9.21
CA SER A 2 9.63 -27.64 9.38
C SER A 2 10.82 -26.90 10.03
N PHE A 3 11.57 -27.57 10.93
CA PHE A 3 12.64 -26.93 11.71
C PHE A 3 13.88 -26.50 10.89
N LEU A 4 14.15 -27.14 9.75
CA LEU A 4 15.30 -26.83 8.88
C LEU A 4 15.06 -25.61 7.98
N ARG A 5 13.81 -25.32 7.56
CA ARG A 5 13.48 -24.13 6.75
C ARG A 5 13.69 -22.82 7.53
N ARG A 6 13.37 -22.84 8.83
CA ARG A 6 13.50 -21.69 9.72
C ARG A 6 14.95 -21.26 9.98
N LEU A 7 15.90 -22.20 9.86
CA LEU A 7 17.35 -21.94 9.95
C LEU A 7 17.96 -21.47 8.63
N LEU A 8 17.26 -21.64 7.50
CA LEU A 8 17.73 -21.34 6.13
C LEU A 8 17.07 -20.11 5.50
N GLY A 9 16.34 -19.31 6.28
CA GLY A 9 15.84 -18.00 5.82
C GLY A 9 14.42 -17.98 5.23
N ASP A 10 13.74 -19.11 5.12
CA ASP A 10 12.33 -19.13 4.71
C ASP A 10 11.43 -18.79 5.90
N ARG A 11 10.98 -17.53 5.94
CA ARG A 11 10.06 -16.99 6.96
C ARG A 11 8.58 -17.11 6.56
N THR A 12 8.28 -17.85 5.49
CA THR A 12 6.91 -18.02 5.03
C THR A 12 6.09 -18.77 6.08
N PRO A 13 4.96 -18.22 6.56
CA PRO A 13 4.15 -18.90 7.55
C PRO A 13 3.51 -20.16 6.97
N GLU A 14 3.32 -21.16 7.82
CA GLU A 14 2.64 -22.39 7.45
C GLU A 14 1.19 -22.09 7.03
N GLY A 15 0.74 -22.68 5.93
CA GLY A 15 -0.60 -22.45 5.38
C GLY A 15 -0.75 -21.17 4.54
N PHE A 16 0.33 -20.41 4.31
CA PHE A 16 0.32 -19.33 3.32
C PHE A 16 0.14 -19.92 1.90
N THR A 17 -0.88 -19.45 1.19
CA THR A 17 -1.25 -19.90 -0.16
C THR A 17 -0.90 -18.90 -1.26
N GLY A 18 -0.45 -17.69 -0.91
CA GLY A 18 0.02 -16.69 -1.86
C GLY A 18 1.26 -17.14 -2.65
N SER A 19 1.36 -16.70 -3.91
CA SER A 19 2.52 -16.97 -4.77
C SER A 19 3.48 -15.79 -4.75
N LEU A 20 4.58 -15.92 -3.99
CA LEU A 20 5.66 -14.91 -3.98
C LEU A 20 6.29 -14.77 -5.37
N ALA A 21 6.58 -13.54 -5.77
CA ALA A 21 7.33 -13.28 -7.00
C ALA A 21 8.77 -13.82 -6.87
N PRO A 22 9.48 -14.06 -7.99
CA PRO A 22 10.89 -14.46 -7.94
C PRO A 22 11.73 -13.46 -7.12
N GLY A 23 12.43 -13.95 -6.09
CA GLY A 23 13.25 -13.13 -5.19
C GLY A 23 12.46 -12.29 -4.17
N GLU A 24 11.13 -12.42 -4.11
CA GLU A 24 10.33 -11.83 -3.04
C GLU A 24 10.45 -12.69 -1.78
N GLU A 25 10.96 -12.07 -0.71
CA GLU A 25 11.14 -12.74 0.58
C GLU A 25 10.17 -12.20 1.63
N VAL A 26 9.75 -13.10 2.53
CA VAL A 26 8.96 -12.75 3.71
C VAL A 26 9.85 -12.09 4.76
N VAL A 27 9.46 -10.90 5.17
CA VAL A 27 10.17 -10.12 6.21
C VAL A 27 9.60 -10.45 7.58
N GLU A 28 8.26 -10.43 7.69
CA GLU A 28 7.51 -10.66 8.91
C GLU A 28 6.11 -11.19 8.56
N SER A 29 5.48 -11.94 9.47
CA SER A 29 4.10 -12.38 9.32
C SER A 29 3.36 -12.41 10.65
N ALA A 30 2.03 -12.31 10.60
CA ALA A 30 1.18 -12.47 11.77
C ALA A 30 -0.08 -13.28 11.39
N PRO A 31 -0.49 -14.27 12.20
CA PRO A 31 -1.73 -14.99 11.97
C PRO A 31 -2.92 -14.06 12.18
N VAL A 32 -3.96 -14.24 11.35
CA VAL A 32 -5.23 -13.53 11.47
C VAL A 32 -6.25 -14.42 12.16
N GLU A 33 -6.97 -13.88 13.14
CA GLU A 33 -8.11 -14.58 13.73
C GLU A 33 -9.18 -14.86 12.67
N GLY A 34 -9.61 -16.12 12.55
CA GLY A 34 -10.50 -16.57 11.48
C GLY A 34 -9.77 -17.17 10.26
N GLY A 35 -8.43 -17.14 10.23
CA GLY A 35 -7.60 -17.85 9.26
C GLY A 35 -6.75 -16.96 8.37
N GLY A 36 -5.71 -17.56 7.77
CA GLY A 36 -4.73 -16.87 6.93
C GLY A 36 -3.72 -16.04 7.72
N HIS A 37 -2.90 -15.30 6.98
CA HIS A 37 -1.83 -14.47 7.54
C HIS A 37 -1.80 -13.09 6.90
N LEU A 38 -1.39 -12.09 7.68
CA LEU A 38 -0.77 -10.91 7.11
C LEU A 38 0.71 -11.21 6.89
N VAL A 39 1.24 -10.96 5.70
CA VAL A 39 2.64 -11.23 5.36
C VAL A 39 3.27 -10.00 4.73
N VAL A 40 4.34 -9.49 5.35
CA VAL A 40 5.09 -8.33 4.89
C VAL A 40 6.23 -8.80 3.99
N THR A 41 6.31 -8.25 2.78
CA THR A 41 7.43 -8.47 1.86
C THR A 41 7.99 -7.13 1.37
N ALA A 42 9.08 -7.18 0.60
CA ALA A 42 9.60 -5.97 -0.06
C ALA A 42 8.60 -5.37 -1.07
N LEU A 43 7.72 -6.18 -1.66
CA LEU A 43 6.82 -5.77 -2.74
C LEU A 43 5.43 -5.33 -2.25
N GLY A 44 4.98 -5.84 -1.10
CA GLY A 44 3.69 -5.45 -0.56
C GLY A 44 3.33 -6.12 0.76
N LEU A 45 2.10 -5.88 1.18
CA LEU A 45 1.43 -6.59 2.26
C LEU A 45 0.51 -7.64 1.65
N TRP A 46 0.75 -8.91 1.92
CA TRP A 46 -0.22 -9.96 1.61
C TRP A 46 -1.28 -10.00 2.70
N ILE A 47 -2.53 -10.12 2.28
CA ILE A 47 -3.71 -10.17 3.15
C ILE A 47 -4.62 -11.34 2.75
N PRO A 48 -5.40 -11.90 3.70
CA PRO A 48 -6.45 -12.84 3.38
C PRO A 48 -7.47 -12.23 2.42
N ALA A 49 -7.90 -13.02 1.43
CA ALA A 49 -8.92 -12.67 0.46
C ALA A 49 -9.75 -13.91 0.10
N GLU A 50 -10.81 -13.73 -0.69
CA GLU A 50 -11.58 -14.86 -1.21
C GLU A 50 -10.67 -15.78 -2.04
N GLY A 51 -10.62 -17.06 -1.69
CA GLY A 51 -9.82 -18.06 -2.41
C GLY A 51 -8.34 -18.15 -2.04
N GLY A 52 -7.85 -17.39 -1.04
CA GLY A 52 -6.46 -17.50 -0.56
C GLY A 52 -5.91 -16.19 0.02
N GLU A 53 -4.66 -15.86 -0.32
CA GLU A 53 -4.07 -14.55 -0.02
C GLU A 53 -3.74 -13.76 -1.29
N ARG A 54 -3.92 -12.44 -1.21
CA ARG A 54 -3.54 -11.50 -2.28
C ARG A 54 -2.58 -10.43 -1.78
N ARG A 55 -1.71 -9.94 -2.67
CA ARG A 55 -0.76 -8.87 -2.36
C ARG A 55 -1.36 -7.50 -2.63
N VAL A 56 -1.26 -6.61 -1.64
CA VAL A 56 -1.47 -5.17 -1.78
C VAL A 56 -0.10 -4.49 -1.90
N GLY A 57 0.15 -3.81 -3.01
CA GLY A 57 1.39 -3.05 -3.19
C GLY A 57 1.48 -1.90 -2.18
N TRP A 58 2.69 -1.61 -1.68
CA TRP A 58 2.89 -0.53 -0.68
C TRP A 58 2.36 0.84 -1.12
N HIS A 59 2.37 1.12 -2.42
CA HIS A 59 1.87 2.34 -3.05
C HIS A 59 0.33 2.41 -3.12
N LEU A 60 -0.38 1.30 -2.88
CA LEU A 60 -1.84 1.23 -2.84
C LEU A 60 -2.37 1.12 -1.41
N ILE A 61 -1.50 1.23 -0.40
CA ILE A 61 -1.93 1.36 0.99
C ILE A 61 -2.08 2.85 1.30
N GLY A 62 -3.33 3.32 1.26
CA GLY A 62 -3.69 4.68 1.63
C GLY A 62 -3.50 4.93 3.13
N LYS A 63 -3.88 3.95 3.96
CA LYS A 63 -3.67 3.99 5.41
C LYS A 63 -3.52 2.60 6.01
N ALA A 64 -2.61 2.47 6.96
CA ALA A 64 -2.53 1.32 7.85
C ALA A 64 -2.52 1.82 9.30
N ALA A 65 -3.33 1.21 10.16
CA ALA A 65 -3.44 1.57 11.56
C ALA A 65 -3.47 0.32 12.44
N TRP A 66 -2.89 0.42 13.62
CA TRP A 66 -2.89 -0.63 14.63
C TRP A 66 -3.39 -0.08 15.96
N ALA A 67 -4.44 -0.70 16.50
CA ALA A 67 -4.99 -0.38 17.81
C ALA A 67 -5.72 -1.60 18.36
N ASP A 68 -5.67 -1.83 19.67
CA ASP A 68 -6.50 -2.81 20.39
C ASP A 68 -6.51 -4.24 19.81
N GLY A 69 -5.35 -4.68 19.30
CA GLY A 69 -5.20 -6.01 18.70
C GLY A 69 -5.71 -6.11 17.25
N VAL A 70 -6.09 -5.00 16.63
CA VAL A 70 -6.67 -4.94 15.29
C VAL A 70 -5.82 -4.11 14.35
N PHE A 71 -5.42 -4.72 13.23
CA PHE A 71 -4.78 -4.06 12.11
C PHE A 71 -5.87 -3.62 11.12
N THR A 72 -6.04 -2.32 10.95
CA THR A 72 -6.99 -1.72 10.01
C THR A 72 -6.24 -1.24 8.78
N LEU A 73 -6.64 -1.72 7.61
CA LEU A 73 -6.07 -1.37 6.32
C LEU A 73 -7.11 -0.63 5.48
N THR A 74 -6.74 0.56 4.98
CA THR A 74 -7.46 1.26 3.91
C THR A 74 -6.60 1.17 2.66
N GLU A 75 -7.07 0.37 1.72
CA GLU A 75 -6.49 0.29 0.39
C GLU A 75 -6.98 1.46 -0.46
N SER A 76 -6.19 1.84 -1.44
CA SER A 76 -6.59 2.76 -2.48
C SER A 76 -6.64 2.00 -3.81
N ALA A 77 -7.72 2.18 -4.56
CA ALA A 77 -7.87 1.66 -5.91
C ALA A 77 -7.44 2.72 -6.92
N GLU A 78 -6.74 2.30 -7.97
CA GLU A 78 -6.49 3.12 -9.16
C GLU A 78 -7.80 3.19 -9.95
N VAL A 79 -8.40 4.39 -10.02
CA VAL A 79 -9.69 4.61 -10.69
C VAL A 79 -9.55 5.33 -12.03
N GLY A 80 -8.35 5.85 -12.32
CA GLY A 80 -8.06 6.56 -13.55
C GLY A 80 -6.64 7.10 -13.59
N THR A 81 -6.36 7.87 -14.64
CA THR A 81 -5.07 8.54 -14.86
C THR A 81 -5.31 9.97 -15.31
N ALA A 82 -4.45 10.89 -14.86
CA ALA A 82 -4.41 12.27 -15.30
C ALA A 82 -2.99 12.58 -15.82
N GLY A 83 -2.81 12.46 -17.14
CA GLY A 83 -1.46 12.40 -17.74
C GLY A 83 -0.67 11.23 -17.16
N ALA A 84 0.51 11.51 -16.60
CA ALA A 84 1.35 10.50 -15.92
C ALA A 84 0.99 10.29 -14.43
N ALA A 85 0.04 11.04 -13.88
CA ALA A 85 -0.46 10.83 -12.53
C ALA A 85 -1.52 9.72 -12.50
N VAL A 86 -1.57 9.00 -11.38
CA VAL A 86 -2.60 8.00 -11.09
C VAL A 86 -3.65 8.60 -10.17
N VAL A 87 -4.93 8.48 -10.53
CA VAL A 87 -6.06 8.93 -9.72
C VAL A 87 -6.51 7.78 -8.83
N LEU A 88 -6.62 8.03 -7.54
CA LEU A 88 -6.95 7.05 -6.51
C LEU A 88 -8.30 7.35 -5.85
N ALA A 89 -9.00 6.29 -5.48
CA ALA A 89 -10.10 6.33 -4.52
C ALA A 89 -9.84 5.35 -3.38
N ASP A 90 -10.18 5.74 -2.15
CA ASP A 90 -10.04 4.85 -0.99
C ASP A 90 -11.15 3.79 -1.02
N LEU A 91 -10.76 2.54 -0.81
CA LEU A 91 -11.67 1.43 -0.58
C LEU A 91 -12.15 1.42 0.88
N PRO A 92 -13.30 0.78 1.18
CA PRO A 92 -13.74 0.60 2.56
C PRO A 92 -12.64 -0.06 3.43
N PRO A 93 -12.39 0.43 4.66
CA PRO A 93 -11.37 -0.14 5.52
C PRO A 93 -11.68 -1.59 5.90
N VAL A 94 -10.70 -2.48 5.73
CA VAL A 94 -10.75 -3.87 6.19
C VAL A 94 -9.99 -4.01 7.51
N ARG A 95 -10.40 -4.96 8.35
CA ARG A 95 -9.88 -5.14 9.71
C ARG A 95 -9.45 -6.58 9.94
N PHE A 96 -8.25 -6.75 10.49
CA PHE A 96 -7.66 -8.04 10.81
C PHE A 96 -7.30 -8.08 12.28
N ARG A 97 -7.88 -9.00 13.03
CA ARG A 97 -7.52 -9.21 14.44
C ARG A 97 -6.29 -10.11 14.51
N LEU A 98 -5.23 -9.64 15.16
CA LEU A 98 -3.94 -10.32 15.20
C LEU A 98 -3.65 -10.74 16.65
N PRO A 99 -3.88 -12.01 17.03
CA PRO A 99 -3.61 -12.48 18.40
C PRO A 99 -2.12 -12.43 18.75
N ALA A 100 -1.24 -12.53 17.75
CA ALA A 100 0.21 -12.43 17.90
C ALA A 100 0.79 -11.54 16.78
N PRO A 101 0.73 -10.20 16.91
CA PRO A 101 1.09 -9.28 15.84
C PRO A 101 2.61 -9.18 15.58
N GLY A 102 3.45 -9.59 16.53
CA GLY A 102 4.90 -9.50 16.39
C GLY A 102 5.36 -8.08 16.04
N LYS A 103 6.26 -7.96 15.04
CA LYS A 103 6.69 -6.66 14.50
C LYS A 103 5.87 -6.20 13.31
N LEU A 104 4.86 -6.96 12.89
CA LEU A 104 4.14 -6.72 11.64
C LEU A 104 3.56 -5.30 11.53
N PRO A 105 2.91 -4.72 12.56
CA PRO A 105 2.42 -3.35 12.47
C PRO A 105 3.53 -2.32 12.20
N ARG A 106 4.69 -2.49 12.85
CA ARG A 106 5.85 -1.60 12.67
C ARG A 106 6.44 -1.76 11.27
N GLU A 107 6.64 -2.99 10.80
CA GLU A 107 7.21 -3.25 9.48
C GLU A 107 6.30 -2.70 8.36
N ALA A 108 4.98 -2.92 8.47
CA ALA A 108 4.01 -2.35 7.54
C ALA A 108 4.05 -0.81 7.53
N TYR A 109 4.06 -0.18 8.71
CA TYR A 109 4.16 1.28 8.83
C TYR A 109 5.44 1.81 8.17
N GLN A 110 6.59 1.19 8.44
CA GLN A 110 7.87 1.60 7.86
C GLN A 110 7.88 1.48 6.33
N ARG A 111 7.22 0.47 5.76
CA ARG A 111 7.14 0.29 4.30
C ARG A 111 6.19 1.28 3.64
N VAL A 112 5.03 1.54 4.26
CA VAL A 112 4.10 2.56 3.77
C VAL A 112 4.76 3.94 3.78
N GLU A 113 5.33 4.35 4.90
CA GLU A 113 6.00 5.66 5.01
C GLU A 113 7.25 5.73 4.11
N GLY A 114 8.05 4.66 4.05
CA GLY A 114 9.24 4.59 3.19
C GLY A 114 8.93 4.65 1.69
N SER A 115 7.71 4.29 1.28
CA SER A 115 7.24 4.45 -0.10
C SER A 115 7.01 5.92 -0.47
N ILE A 116 6.69 6.78 0.50
CA ILE A 116 6.34 8.18 0.27
C ILE A 116 7.62 9.02 0.11
N ARG A 117 7.69 9.79 -0.97
CA ARG A 117 8.81 10.70 -1.26
C ARG A 117 8.44 12.14 -0.92
N SER A 118 7.21 12.52 -1.26
CA SER A 118 6.58 13.76 -0.85
C SER A 118 5.08 13.56 -0.75
N ARG A 119 4.42 14.34 0.12
CA ARG A 119 2.96 14.41 0.22
C ARG A 119 2.54 15.85 0.48
N HIS A 120 1.48 16.28 -0.19
CA HIS A 120 0.88 17.57 0.02
C HIS A 120 -0.63 17.46 -0.15
N ARG A 121 -1.39 18.05 0.77
CA ARG A 121 -2.83 18.24 0.61
C ARG A 121 -3.07 19.64 0.08
N GLN A 122 -3.81 19.74 -1.01
CA GLN A 122 -4.21 21.00 -1.61
C GLN A 122 -5.72 21.19 -1.44
N GLU A 123 -6.15 22.36 -0.98
CA GLU A 123 -7.57 22.74 -0.99
C GLU A 123 -8.00 23.05 -2.43
N ILE A 124 -9.15 22.53 -2.85
CA ILE A 124 -9.68 22.66 -4.21
C ILE A 124 -11.17 22.94 -4.10
N GLY A 125 -11.53 24.21 -4.33
CA GLY A 125 -12.89 24.70 -4.12
C GLY A 125 -13.31 24.53 -2.65
N ALA A 126 -14.41 23.82 -2.42
CA ALA A 126 -14.90 23.48 -1.08
C ALA A 126 -14.33 22.15 -0.53
N GLY A 127 -13.55 21.42 -1.33
CA GLY A 127 -12.93 20.14 -0.96
C GLY A 127 -11.41 20.23 -0.99
N GLY A 128 -10.75 19.09 -1.19
CA GLY A 128 -9.30 19.03 -1.32
C GLY A 128 -8.82 17.70 -1.88
N ALA A 129 -7.54 17.62 -2.22
CA ALA A 129 -6.95 16.38 -2.69
C ALA A 129 -5.55 16.21 -2.13
N TRP A 130 -5.18 14.95 -1.91
CA TRP A 130 -3.81 14.57 -1.58
C TRP A 130 -3.04 14.28 -2.85
N PHE A 131 -1.91 14.94 -3.02
CA PHE A 131 -0.91 14.67 -4.04
C PHE A 131 0.28 14.00 -3.34
N VAL A 132 0.58 12.77 -3.73
CA VAL A 132 1.60 11.93 -3.08
C VAL A 132 2.52 11.36 -4.13
N GLN A 133 3.81 11.67 -4.06
CA GLN A 133 4.81 10.99 -4.88
C GLN A 133 5.25 9.73 -4.16
N ARG A 134 5.09 8.58 -4.80
CA ARG A 134 5.45 7.28 -4.22
C ARG A 134 6.44 6.50 -5.07
N LYS A 135 7.33 5.79 -4.38
CA LYS A 135 8.09 4.68 -4.95
C LYS A 135 7.19 3.47 -5.12
N VAL A 136 7.30 2.83 -6.27
CA VAL A 136 6.65 1.54 -6.53
C VAL A 136 7.75 0.47 -6.56
N PRO A 137 7.71 -0.53 -5.66
CA PRO A 137 8.68 -1.63 -5.70
C PRO A 137 8.74 -2.27 -7.10
N GLY A 138 9.95 -2.47 -7.62
CA GLY A 138 10.18 -3.02 -8.95
C GLY A 138 10.00 -2.04 -10.11
N ARG A 139 9.79 -0.75 -9.85
CA ARG A 139 9.80 0.32 -10.87
C ARG A 139 10.82 1.39 -10.52
N ASP A 140 11.49 1.91 -11.53
CA ASP A 140 12.38 3.05 -11.38
C ASP A 140 11.59 4.36 -11.21
N GLY A 141 12.16 5.28 -10.44
CA GLY A 141 11.57 6.60 -10.21
C GLY A 141 10.40 6.60 -9.22
N THR A 142 9.49 7.56 -9.41
CA THR A 142 8.34 7.80 -8.55
C THR A 142 7.10 8.06 -9.37
N VAL A 143 5.96 7.60 -8.88
CA VAL A 143 4.64 7.88 -9.47
C VAL A 143 3.96 8.98 -8.65
N LEU A 144 3.40 9.98 -9.33
CA LEU A 144 2.49 10.93 -8.69
C LEU A 144 1.12 10.27 -8.58
N GLN A 145 0.64 10.09 -7.36
CA GLN A 145 -0.71 9.65 -7.07
C GLN A 145 -1.52 10.83 -6.55
N VAL A 146 -2.76 10.96 -7.02
CA VAL A 146 -3.70 11.96 -6.54
C VAL A 146 -4.92 11.26 -5.96
N ARG A 147 -5.38 11.70 -4.79
CA ARG A 147 -6.58 11.19 -4.14
C ARG A 147 -7.49 12.35 -3.75
N PRO A 148 -8.57 12.60 -4.50
CA PRO A 148 -9.61 13.55 -4.10
C PRO A 148 -10.22 13.16 -2.75
N ASP A 149 -10.46 14.14 -1.88
CA ASP A 149 -11.32 13.94 -0.72
C ASP A 149 -12.79 13.90 -1.15
N PRO A 150 -13.68 13.21 -0.41
CA PRO A 150 -15.09 13.14 -0.75
C PRO A 150 -15.73 14.51 -0.98
N GLY A 151 -16.50 14.65 -2.08
CA GLY A 151 -17.16 15.90 -2.45
C GLY A 151 -16.29 16.91 -3.20
N THR A 152 -15.03 16.57 -3.49
CA THR A 152 -14.13 17.41 -4.31
C THR A 152 -14.45 17.22 -5.81
N ASP A 153 -14.35 18.30 -6.59
CA ASP A 153 -14.45 18.27 -8.05
C ASP A 153 -13.29 17.45 -8.64
N VAL A 154 -13.61 16.25 -9.13
CA VAL A 154 -12.61 15.30 -9.63
C VAL A 154 -11.97 15.79 -10.93
N GLU A 155 -12.72 16.41 -11.83
CA GLU A 155 -12.19 16.90 -13.11
C GLU A 155 -11.14 18.01 -12.88
N LEU A 156 -11.41 18.91 -11.92
CA LEU A 156 -10.44 19.93 -11.55
C LEU A 156 -9.19 19.33 -10.89
N VAL A 157 -9.35 18.31 -10.05
CA VAL A 157 -8.22 17.60 -9.44
C VAL A 157 -7.36 16.92 -10.50
N GLU A 158 -7.98 16.27 -11.48
CA GLU A 158 -7.30 15.63 -12.60
C GLU A 158 -6.51 16.64 -13.43
N ALA A 159 -7.10 17.78 -13.77
CA ALA A 159 -6.40 18.84 -14.50
C ALA A 159 -5.16 19.37 -13.75
N ILE A 160 -5.25 19.54 -12.43
CA ILE A 160 -4.11 19.94 -11.58
C ILE A 160 -3.06 18.83 -11.54
N ALA A 161 -3.48 17.57 -11.41
CA ALA A 161 -2.60 16.42 -11.34
C ALA A 161 -1.81 16.21 -12.64
N GLU A 162 -2.45 16.39 -13.80
CA GLU A 162 -1.79 16.33 -15.10
C GLU A 162 -0.69 17.39 -15.21
N GLN A 163 -1.00 18.65 -14.87
CA GLN A 163 0.00 19.73 -14.88
C GLN A 163 1.15 19.48 -13.90
N ALA A 164 0.84 18.96 -12.70
CA ALA A 164 1.85 18.63 -11.71
C ALA A 164 2.76 17.49 -12.21
N ALA A 165 2.18 16.45 -12.80
CA ALA A 165 2.93 15.33 -13.35
C ALA A 165 3.87 15.75 -14.49
N ALA A 166 3.39 16.61 -15.41
CA ALA A 166 4.21 17.13 -16.50
C ALA A 166 5.46 17.88 -16.00
N LYS A 167 5.32 18.67 -14.92
CA LYS A 167 6.45 19.37 -14.27
C LYS A 167 7.44 18.44 -13.58
N LEU A 168 7.00 17.27 -13.12
CA LEU A 168 7.89 16.27 -12.50
C LEU A 168 8.72 15.51 -13.54
N VAL A 169 8.17 15.30 -14.74
CA VAL A 169 8.90 14.70 -15.86
C VAL A 169 9.93 15.69 -16.43
N ASN A 170 9.60 16.98 -16.45
CA ASN A 170 10.46 18.06 -16.91
C ASN A 170 10.78 19.05 -15.77
N PRO A 171 11.61 18.67 -14.77
CA PRO A 171 11.97 19.57 -13.68
C PRO A 171 12.98 20.61 -14.19
N ALA A 172 12.47 21.65 -14.85
CA ALA A 172 13.18 22.78 -15.45
C ALA A 172 14.12 22.47 -16.65
N GLU A 173 13.76 22.97 -17.83
CA GLU A 173 14.68 23.81 -18.60
C GLU A 173 14.83 25.17 -17.91
#